data_AF-A0A9D1K142-F1
#
_entry.id   AF-A0A9D1K142-F1
#
_cell.length_a   1.000
_cell.length_b   1.000
_cell.length_c   1.000
_cell.angle_alpha   90.00
_cell.angle_beta   90.00
_cell.angle_gamma   90.00
#
_symmetry.space_group_name_H-M   'P 1'
#
loop_
_entity.id
_entity.type
_entity.pdbx_description
1 polymer ?
#
loop_
_entity_poly.entity_id
_entity_poly.type
_entity_poly.pdbx_seq_one_letter_code
_entity_poly.pdbx_strand_id
1 'polypeptide(L)' 'MMLCSRCHKRPAVVFISPSTGSGDPQGLCLTCAKELGIKPVNDLLDKMGLNEEQLDSMESELGQLMNP' A
#
# COMPACT_ATOMS: atom_id res chain seq x y z
N MET A 1 -7.50 4.45 -12.06
CA MET A 1 -7.00 4.29 -10.67
C MET A 1 -6.30 2.94 -10.60
N MET A 2 -5.01 2.88 -10.24
CA MET A 2 -4.34 1.59 -10.06
C MET A 2 -4.74 1.02 -8.70
N LEU A 3 -5.37 -0.14 -8.72
CA LEU A 3 -5.63 -0.93 -7.52
C LEU A 3 -4.40 -1.77 -7.20
N CYS A 4 -4.28 -2.17 -5.94
CA CYS A 4 -3.25 -3.07 -5.49
C CYS A 4 -3.24 -4.34 -6.34
N SER A 5 -2.12 -4.64 -7.00
CA SER A 5 -1.94 -5.81 -7.85
C SER A 5 -2.07 -7.14 -7.10
N ARG A 6 -2.08 -7.12 -5.76
CA ARG A 6 -2.26 -8.30 -4.90
C ARG A 6 -3.72 -8.48 -4.48
N CYS A 7 -4.34 -7.48 -3.85
CA CYS A 7 -5.70 -7.62 -3.30
C CYS A 7 -6.81 -7.07 -4.20
N HIS A 8 -6.49 -6.20 -5.17
CA HIS A 8 -7.43 -5.53 -6.08
C HIS A 8 -8.61 -4.81 -5.40
N LYS A 9 -8.54 -4.56 -4.09
CA LYS A 9 -9.60 -3.91 -3.31
C LYS A 9 -9.29 -2.44 -3.01
N ARG A 10 -8.01 -2.14 -2.83
CA ARG A 10 -7.53 -0.84 -2.33
C ARG A 10 -6.66 -0.15 -3.37
N PRO A 11 -6.62 1.19 -3.41
CA PRO A 11 -5.72 1.93 -4.28
C PRO A 11 -4.25 1.56 -3.99
N ALA A 12 -3.46 1.43 -5.04
CA ALA A 12 -2.03 1.22 -4.93
C ALA A 12 -1.32 2.53 -4.56
N VAL A 13 -0.58 2.53 -3.46
CA VAL A 13 0.20 3.69 -2.97
C VAL A 13 1.69 3.37 -2.81
N VAL A 14 2.06 2.09 -2.88
CA VAL A 14 3.45 1.62 -2.87
C VAL A 14 3.76 1.05 -4.24
N PHE A 15 4.79 1.56 -4.91
CA PHE A 15 5.23 1.03 -6.21
C PHE A 15 6.59 0.38 -6.06
N ILE A 16 6.67 -0.90 -6.43
CA ILE A 16 7.90 -1.69 -6.33
C ILE A 16 8.38 -1.98 -7.73
N SER A 17 9.60 -1.56 -8.02
CA SER A 17 10.30 -1.96 -9.24
C SER A 17 10.92 -3.35 -9.04
N PRO A 18 10.68 -4.31 -9.93
CA PRO A 18 11.30 -5.63 -9.83
C PRO A 18 12.83 -5.52 -10.01
N SER A 19 13.57 -6.24 -9.17
CA SER A 19 15.05 -6.23 -9.14
C SER A 19 15.70 -6.83 -10.38
N THR A 20 14.96 -7.61 -11.18
CA THR A 20 15.43 -8.28 -12.40
C THR A 20 15.29 -7.43 -13.67
N GLY A 21 14.88 -6.16 -13.55
CA GLY A 21 14.96 -5.17 -14.63
C GLY A 21 14.02 -5.38 -15.83
N SER A 22 13.18 -6.40 -15.81
CA SER A 22 12.35 -6.81 -16.95
C SER A 22 10.87 -7.04 -16.61
N GLY A 23 10.44 -6.68 -15.40
CA GLY A 23 9.03 -6.72 -15.00
C GLY A 23 8.42 -5.32 -14.87
N ASP A 24 7.12 -5.22 -15.10
CA ASP A 24 6.35 -4.00 -14.84
C ASP A 24 6.37 -3.66 -13.34
N PRO A 25 6.44 -2.36 -12.97
CA PRO A 25 6.37 -1.93 -11.58
C PRO A 25 5.04 -2.37 -10.95
N GLN A 26 5.13 -3.06 -9.81
CA GLN A 26 3.96 -3.57 -9.10
C GLN A 26 3.44 -2.53 -8.10
N GLY A 27 2.17 -2.16 -8.24
CA GLY A 27 1.48 -1.28 -7.31
C GLY A 27 0.84 -2.09 -6.18
N LEU A 28 1.14 -1.76 -4.93
CA LEU A 28 0.56 -2.39 -3.74
C LEU A 28 -0.11 -1.37 -2.82
N CYS A 29 -1.12 -1.84 -2.08
CA CYS A 29 -1.68 -1.09 -0.95
C CYS A 29 -0.78 -1.22 0.28
N LEU A 30 -0.97 -0.34 1.27
CA LEU A 30 -0.16 -0.32 2.50
C LEU A 30 -0.24 -1.65 3.25
N THR A 31 -1.43 -2.25 3.39
CA THR A 31 -1.59 -3.56 4.05
C THR A 31 -0.79 -4.64 3.35
N CYS A 32 -0.93 -4.76 2.02
CA CYS A 32 -0.24 -5.80 1.25
C CYS A 32 1.27 -5.62 1.25
N ALA A 33 1.75 -4.37 1.23
CA ALA A 33 3.17 -4.04 1.29
C ALA A 33 3.77 -4.31 2.67
N LYS A 34 3.03 -4.02 3.75
CA LYS A 34 3.38 -4.37 5.13
C LYS A 34 3.48 -5.89 5.32
N GLU A 35 2.48 -6.64 4.84
CA GLU A 35 2.48 -8.10 4.90
C GLU A 35 3.66 -8.74 4.14
N LEU A 36 4.12 -8.10 3.06
CA LEU A 36 5.32 -8.53 2.32
C LEU A 36 6.63 -8.17 3.02
N GLY A 37 6.58 -7.50 4.18
CA GLY A 37 7.76 -7.15 4.95
C GLY A 37 8.63 -6.10 4.26
N ILE A 38 8.04 -5.22 3.45
CA ILE A 38 8.78 -4.19 2.75
C ILE A 38 9.31 -3.20 3.79
N LYS A 39 10.61 -3.29 4.09
CA LYS A 39 11.28 -2.47 5.10
C LYS A 39 10.94 -0.97 5.04
N PRO A 40 11.04 -0.28 3.89
CA PRO A 40 10.70 1.15 3.83
C PRO A 40 9.22 1.44 4.12
N VAL A 41 8.31 0.48 3.93
CA VAL A 41 6.90 0.61 4.31
C VAL A 41 6.75 0.42 5.81
N ASN A 42 7.35 -0.63 6.38
CA ASN A 42 7.33 -0.86 7.82
C ASN A 42 7.93 0.33 8.59
N ASP A 43 9.10 0.81 8.17
CA ASP A 43 9.75 1.99 8.77
C ASP A 43 8.87 3.25 8.66
N LEU A 44 8.07 3.38 7.58
CA LEU A 44 7.15 4.51 7.40
C LEU A 44 5.96 4.41 8.35
N LEU A 45 5.35 3.23 8.47
CA LEU A 45 4.24 2.97 9.39
C LEU A 45 4.65 3.21 10.84
N ASP A 46 5.82 2.69 11.22
CA ASP A 46 6.39 2.88 12.55
C ASP A 46 6.66 4.37 12.83
N LYS A 47 7.19 5.12 11.85
CA LYS A 47 7.42 6.57 11.98
C LYS A 47 6.16 7.41 12.05
N MET A 48 5.11 6.99 11.33
CA MET A 48 3.81 7.65 11.42
C MET A 48 3.07 7.30 12.72
N GLY A 49 3.55 6.30 13.48
CA GLY A 49 2.89 5.82 14.69
C GLY A 49 1.54 5.16 14.39
N LEU A 50 1.30 4.80 13.13
CA LEU A 50 0.04 4.23 12.67
C LEU A 50 0.04 2.73 12.95
N ASN A 51 -0.76 2.35 13.93
CA ASN A 51 -1.17 0.97 14.18
C ASN A 51 -2.20 0.51 13.13
N GLU A 52 -2.41 -0.80 13.02
CA GLU A 52 -3.28 -1.40 12.00
C GLU A 52 -4.69 -0.83 11.99
N GLU A 53 -5.23 -0.51 13.17
CA GLU A 53 -6.55 0.10 13.34
C GLU A 53 -6.63 1.50 12.74
N GLN A 54 -5.58 2.32 12.89
CA GLN A 54 -5.51 3.63 12.26
C GLN A 54 -5.28 3.52 10.76
N LEU A 55 -4.53 2.50 10.32
CA LEU A 55 -4.31 2.22 8.91
C LEU A 55 -5.64 1.93 8.20
N ASP A 56 -6.46 1.03 8.76
CA ASP A 56 -7.78 0.69 8.21
C ASP A 56 -8.71 1.91 8.21
N SER A 57 -8.65 2.75 9.26
CA SER A 57 -9.44 3.99 9.32
C SER A 57 -9.04 4.97 8.21
N MET A 58 -7.74 5.18 7.99
CA MET A 58 -7.23 6.02 6.91
C MET A 58 -7.55 5.45 5.53
N GLU A 59 -7.46 4.13 5.37
CA GLU A 59 -7.83 3.47 4.11
C GLU A 59 -9.32 3.65 3.80
N SER A 60 -10.18 3.60 4.83
CA SER A 60 -11.61 3.85 4.69
C SER A 60 -11.90 5.31 4.31
N GLU A 61 -11.16 6.26 4.88
CA GLU A 61 -11.30 7.70 4.58
C GLU A 61 -10.76 8.04 3.18
N LEU A 62 -9.61 7.48 2.80
CA LEU A 62 -9.03 7.57 1.45
C LEU A 62 -9.94 6.92 0.40
N GLY A 63 -10.55 5.78 0.72
CA GLY A 63 -11.50 5.09 -0.15
C GLY A 63 -12.76 5.91 -0.43
N GLN A 64 -13.24 6.67 0.57
CA GLN A 64 -14.35 7.61 0.42
C GLN A 64 -13.97 8.84 -0.41
N LEU A 65 -12.77 9.39 -0.19
CA LEU A 65 -12.26 10.53 -0.97
C LEU A 65 -11.97 10.18 -2.43
N MET A 66 -11.64 8.92 -2.71
CA MET A 66 -11.31 8.42 -4.05
C MET A 66 -12.52 7.95 -4.86
N ASN A 67 -13.71 7.85 -4.26
CA ASN A 67 -14.93 7.41 -4.94
C ASN A 67 -16.05 8.46 -4.73
N PRO A 68 -16.07 9.57 -5.49
CA PRO A 68 -17.20 10.50 -5.53
C PRO A 68 -18.46 9.85 -6.12
#